data_AF-A0A7J7JMY9-F1
#
_entry.id   AF-A0A7J7JMY9-F1
#
_cell.length_a   1.000
_cell.length_b   1.000
_cell.length_c   1.000
_cell.angle_alpha   90.00
_cell.angle_beta   90.00
_cell.angle_gamma   90.00
#
_symmetry.space_group_name_H-M   'P 1'
#
loop_
_entity.id
_entity.type
_entity.pdbx_description
1 polymer ?
#
loop_
_entity_poly.entity_id
_entity_poly.type
_entity_poly.pdbx_seq_one_letter_code
_entity_poly.pdbx_strand_id
1 'polypeptide(L)'
;MDVLQSLENYIHIDISRVFNNVLLYQTQPVDGLTGEHTITHKYTNWYLEVLLRHVSQGHIIYSPLQKAFVSLSSEEKLPFSAEEFSDVKELRALAELLGPYGMRYMGEQLMYRVALYVNELKQVVISNKETLMQLRTSFDKPDVMVELAKKLENPENVLQRLTIIGVLLSFRHMLQNVLHDTMVDHAPFLISSIKDFSDNVPAGSDSIYVTEMAGSAGFECSVDPLLVAAIRNQKPEGGEDQYTLSCLLMVFVAVIIPRRASTGNSAFEPSLQGHANNTHCMARAINQLAQALFLVHSRDNDVEERLKEFLALASSSLLRLGQENEKEAIRTRESVYLLLYIIVQESNVLSMDLLESCFPYVLIRNAYSAVMNSTAATSHHR
;
A
#
# COMPACT_ATOMS: atom_id res chain seq x y z
N MET A 1 -17.35 21.84 -22.46
CA MET A 1 -16.95 23.24 -22.25
C MET A 1 -17.08 24.06 -23.53
N ASP A 2 -16.80 23.46 -24.69
CA ASP A 2 -16.85 24.10 -26.03
C ASP A 2 -18.14 24.87 -26.32
N VAL A 3 -19.30 24.30 -25.98
CA VAL A 3 -20.60 24.98 -26.13
C VAL A 3 -20.67 26.25 -25.30
N LEU A 4 -20.19 26.23 -24.05
CA LEU A 4 -20.19 27.41 -23.18
C LEU A 4 -19.17 28.44 -23.66
N GLN A 5 -18.01 28.02 -24.16
CA GLN A 5 -17.03 28.93 -24.73
C GLN A 5 -17.57 29.63 -25.99
N SER A 6 -18.40 28.95 -26.77
CA SER A 6 -19.07 29.57 -27.92
C SER A 6 -20.02 30.71 -27.55
N LEU A 7 -20.47 30.81 -26.30
CA LEU A 7 -21.35 31.88 -25.82
C LEU A 7 -20.67 33.25 -25.79
N GLU A 8 -19.33 33.30 -25.66
CA GLU A 8 -18.57 34.56 -25.70
C GLU A 8 -18.77 35.30 -27.03
N ASN A 9 -19.09 34.57 -28.12
CA ASN A 9 -19.37 35.15 -29.43
C ASN A 9 -20.73 35.88 -29.48
N TYR A 10 -21.65 35.55 -28.58
CA TYR A 10 -23.02 36.07 -28.58
C TYR A 10 -23.29 37.04 -27.43
N ILE A 11 -22.56 36.90 -26.31
CA ILE A 11 -22.77 37.67 -25.09
C ILE A 11 -21.40 38.10 -24.53
N HIS A 12 -21.27 39.36 -24.11
CA HIS A 12 -20.09 39.87 -23.41
C HIS A 12 -20.00 39.33 -21.97
N ILE A 13 -19.69 38.05 -21.84
CA ILE A 13 -19.41 37.35 -20.57
C ILE A 13 -18.02 36.70 -20.69
N ASP A 14 -17.25 36.78 -19.61
CA ASP A 14 -15.97 36.07 -19.48
C ASP A 14 -16.25 34.63 -19.01
N ILE A 15 -16.29 33.68 -19.96
CA ILE A 15 -16.57 32.27 -19.68
C ILE A 15 -15.35 31.62 -19.01
N SER A 16 -14.14 32.11 -19.27
CA SER A 16 -12.93 31.62 -18.61
C SER A 16 -13.01 31.80 -17.09
N ARG A 17 -13.52 32.94 -16.61
CA ARG A 17 -13.77 33.16 -15.18
C ARG A 17 -14.84 32.23 -14.61
N VAL A 18 -15.88 31.90 -15.39
CA VAL A 18 -16.92 30.93 -14.97
C VAL A 18 -16.30 29.54 -14.79
N PHE A 19 -15.48 29.08 -15.75
CA PHE A 19 -14.77 27.81 -15.62
C PHE A 19 -13.83 27.78 -14.43
N ASN A 20 -13.01 28.81 -14.25
CA ASN A 20 -12.07 28.87 -13.13
C ASN A 20 -12.79 28.78 -11.78
N ASN A 21 -13.93 29.44 -11.62
CA ASN A 21 -14.69 29.35 -10.37
C ASN A 21 -15.33 27.96 -10.21
N VAL A 22 -16.13 27.52 -11.18
CA VAL A 22 -16.92 26.29 -11.05
C VAL A 22 -16.02 25.07 -10.92
N LEU A 23 -15.01 24.93 -11.77
CA LEU A 23 -14.11 23.78 -11.74
C LEU A 23 -13.26 23.77 -10.48
N LEU A 24 -12.75 24.92 -10.03
CA LEU A 24 -11.97 24.98 -8.79
C LEU A 24 -12.81 24.60 -7.57
N TYR A 25 -14.08 25.04 -7.49
CA TYR A 25 -14.97 24.60 -6.40
C TYR A 25 -15.19 23.08 -6.41
N GLN A 26 -15.30 22.46 -7.59
CA GLN A 26 -15.45 21.01 -7.71
C GLN A 26 -14.23 20.20 -7.22
N THR A 27 -13.04 20.82 -7.12
CA THR A 27 -11.84 20.19 -6.54
C THR A 27 -11.84 20.13 -5.01
N GLN A 28 -12.70 20.90 -4.34
CA GLN A 28 -12.87 20.88 -2.89
C GLN A 28 -13.90 19.82 -2.50
N PRO A 29 -13.91 19.26 -1.28
CA PRO A 29 -14.89 18.24 -0.89
C PRO A 29 -16.34 18.75 -0.77
N VAL A 30 -16.51 20.06 -0.55
CA VAL A 30 -17.81 20.72 -0.42
C VAL A 30 -17.78 21.98 -1.27
N ASP A 31 -18.86 22.24 -2.01
CA ASP A 31 -19.00 23.45 -2.80
C ASP A 31 -19.24 24.66 -1.87
N GLY A 32 -18.43 25.69 -2.01
CA GLY A 32 -18.51 26.91 -1.19
C GLY A 32 -19.79 27.73 -1.42
N LEU A 33 -20.48 27.54 -2.56
CA LEU A 33 -21.71 28.28 -2.89
C LEU A 33 -22.97 27.60 -2.36
N THR A 34 -23.06 26.27 -2.52
CA THR A 34 -24.27 25.50 -2.19
C THR A 34 -24.15 24.72 -0.88
N GLY A 35 -22.93 24.44 -0.41
CA GLY A 35 -22.68 23.53 0.69
C GLY A 35 -22.86 22.04 0.33
N GLU A 36 -23.08 21.72 -0.95
CA GLU A 36 -23.27 20.35 -1.41
C GLU A 36 -21.94 19.61 -1.63
N HIS A 37 -22.00 18.27 -1.58
CA HIS A 37 -20.86 17.43 -1.91
C HIS A 37 -20.53 17.48 -3.41
N THR A 38 -19.28 17.83 -3.69
CA THR A 38 -18.73 17.94 -5.03
C THR A 38 -18.39 16.57 -5.63
N ILE A 39 -17.94 16.57 -6.89
CA ILE A 39 -17.37 15.37 -7.52
C ILE A 39 -16.19 14.80 -6.74
N THR A 40 -15.36 15.66 -6.13
CA THR A 40 -14.21 15.22 -5.31
C THR A 40 -14.66 14.33 -4.17
N HIS A 41 -15.65 14.76 -3.38
CA HIS A 41 -16.17 13.95 -2.29
C HIS A 41 -16.87 12.69 -2.80
N LYS A 42 -17.69 12.80 -3.86
CA LYS A 42 -18.45 11.67 -4.42
C LYS A 42 -17.53 10.55 -4.92
N TYR A 43 -16.50 10.88 -5.72
CA TYR A 43 -15.53 9.89 -6.19
C TYR A 43 -14.70 9.34 -5.04
N THR A 44 -14.21 10.18 -4.13
CA THR A 44 -13.46 9.73 -2.94
C THR A 44 -14.27 8.71 -2.15
N ASN A 45 -15.54 9.01 -1.88
CA ASN A 45 -16.42 8.09 -1.16
C ASN A 45 -16.70 6.81 -1.95
N TRP A 46 -16.93 6.90 -3.26
CA TRP A 46 -17.17 5.73 -4.10
C TRP A 46 -15.96 4.78 -4.15
N TYR A 47 -14.75 5.27 -4.38
CA TYR A 47 -13.55 4.44 -4.36
C TYR A 47 -13.34 3.76 -3.01
N LEU A 48 -13.57 4.49 -1.93
CA LEU A 48 -13.35 4.03 -0.57
C LEU A 48 -14.41 3.01 -0.08
N GLU A 49 -15.69 3.31 -0.26
CA GLU A 49 -16.81 2.53 0.27
C GLU A 49 -17.30 1.44 -0.68
N VAL A 50 -17.04 1.58 -1.98
CA VAL A 50 -17.50 0.62 -3.00
C VAL A 50 -16.32 -0.19 -3.52
N LEU A 51 -15.40 0.42 -4.26
CA LEU A 51 -14.32 -0.31 -4.94
C LEU A 51 -13.39 -1.01 -3.94
N LEU A 52 -12.75 -0.26 -3.04
CA LEU A 52 -11.77 -0.79 -2.09
C LEU A 52 -12.40 -1.70 -1.01
N ARG A 53 -13.69 -1.52 -0.75
CA ARG A 53 -14.46 -2.44 0.11
C ARG A 53 -14.61 -3.81 -0.54
N HIS A 54 -14.93 -3.87 -1.83
CA HIS A 54 -14.99 -5.12 -2.58
C HIS A 54 -13.61 -5.77 -2.77
N VAL A 55 -12.53 -4.98 -2.84
CA VAL A 55 -11.15 -5.51 -2.78
C VAL A 55 -10.90 -6.20 -1.44
N SER A 56 -11.32 -5.59 -0.34
CA SER A 56 -11.15 -6.13 1.02
C SER A 56 -11.99 -7.40 1.26
N GLN A 57 -13.08 -7.58 0.51
CA GLN A 57 -13.92 -8.79 0.51
C GLN A 57 -13.35 -9.91 -0.38
N GLY A 58 -12.32 -9.63 -1.18
CA GLY A 58 -11.66 -10.62 -2.04
C GLY A 58 -12.32 -10.80 -3.40
N HIS A 59 -13.16 -9.86 -3.86
CA HIS A 59 -13.77 -9.90 -5.19
C HIS A 59 -12.92 -9.20 -6.25
N ILE A 60 -11.96 -8.38 -5.83
CA ILE A 60 -11.13 -7.57 -6.72
C ILE A 60 -9.67 -7.74 -6.29
N ILE A 61 -8.77 -7.88 -7.26
CA ILE A 61 -7.33 -7.99 -7.07
C ILE A 61 -6.63 -6.76 -7.66
N TYR A 62 -5.63 -6.23 -6.98
CA TYR A 62 -4.71 -5.27 -7.58
C TYR A 62 -3.70 -6.01 -8.46
N SER A 63 -3.61 -5.67 -9.74
CA SER A 63 -2.61 -6.21 -10.66
C SER A 63 -1.48 -5.20 -10.90
N PRO A 64 -0.26 -5.44 -10.37
CA PRO A 64 0.90 -4.62 -10.70
C PRO A 64 1.22 -4.59 -12.19
N LEU A 65 0.97 -5.71 -12.90
CA LEU A 65 1.23 -5.81 -14.34
C LEU A 65 0.32 -4.89 -15.15
N GLN A 66 -0.98 -4.90 -14.86
CA GLN A 66 -1.96 -4.08 -15.57
C GLN A 66 -2.04 -2.65 -15.02
N LYS A 67 -1.42 -2.39 -13.85
CA LYS A 67 -1.53 -1.14 -13.10
C LYS A 67 -3.00 -0.74 -12.89
N ALA A 68 -3.83 -1.72 -12.53
CA ALA A 68 -5.27 -1.60 -12.38
C ALA A 68 -5.78 -2.54 -11.28
N PHE A 69 -6.96 -2.26 -10.74
CA PHE A 69 -7.74 -3.23 -10.00
C PHE A 69 -8.61 -4.04 -10.96
N VAL A 70 -8.55 -5.36 -10.85
CA VAL A 70 -9.20 -6.30 -11.76
C VAL A 70 -10.24 -7.10 -11.00
N SER A 71 -11.45 -7.20 -11.55
CA SER A 71 -12.52 -8.00 -10.96
C SER A 71 -12.19 -9.47 -11.10
N LEU A 72 -12.21 -10.21 -9.99
CA LEU A 72 -12.13 -11.66 -10.01
C LEU A 72 -13.50 -12.22 -10.40
N SER A 73 -13.51 -13.27 -11.22
CA SER A 73 -14.72 -14.00 -11.58
C SER A 73 -15.25 -14.80 -10.37
N SER A 74 -15.86 -14.11 -9.41
CA SER A 74 -16.57 -14.70 -8.27
C SER A 74 -18.02 -15.05 -8.66
N GLU A 75 -18.66 -15.95 -7.91
CA GLU A 75 -20.08 -16.32 -8.11
C GLU A 75 -21.03 -15.12 -7.91
N GLU A 76 -20.62 -14.15 -7.09
CA GLU A 76 -21.31 -12.86 -6.97
C GLU A 76 -20.87 -11.92 -8.09
N LYS A 77 -21.82 -11.59 -8.99
CA LYS A 77 -21.59 -10.56 -10.01
C LYS A 77 -21.50 -9.20 -9.34
N LEU A 78 -20.31 -8.62 -9.35
CA LEU A 78 -20.10 -7.21 -9.07
C LEU A 78 -20.95 -6.36 -10.02
N PRO A 79 -21.54 -5.24 -9.56
CA PRO A 79 -22.35 -4.38 -10.43
C PRO A 79 -21.52 -3.55 -11.42
N PHE A 80 -20.19 -3.62 -11.33
CA PHE A 80 -19.23 -2.92 -12.21
C PHE A 80 -17.96 -3.75 -12.40
N SER A 81 -17.23 -3.47 -13.48
CA SER A 81 -15.90 -3.99 -13.73
C SER A 81 -14.87 -3.07 -13.06
N ALA A 82 -14.04 -3.57 -12.14
CA ALA A 82 -13.09 -2.71 -11.42
C ALA A 82 -12.06 -2.04 -12.34
N GLU A 83 -11.71 -2.71 -13.45
CA GLU A 83 -10.77 -2.24 -14.46
C GLU A 83 -11.26 -0.98 -15.19
N GLU A 84 -12.58 -0.85 -15.41
CA GLU A 84 -13.22 0.32 -16.04
C GLU A 84 -13.23 1.57 -15.14
N PHE A 85 -12.71 1.47 -13.91
CA PHE A 85 -12.65 2.59 -12.97
C PHE A 85 -11.27 2.77 -12.36
N SER A 86 -10.30 1.92 -12.68
CA SER A 86 -9.01 1.93 -11.99
C SER A 86 -7.80 1.72 -12.89
N ASP A 87 -8.02 1.55 -14.19
CA ASP A 87 -6.92 1.58 -15.14
C ASP A 87 -6.25 2.97 -15.17
N VAL A 88 -5.08 3.03 -15.81
CA VAL A 88 -4.30 4.26 -15.88
C VAL A 88 -5.05 5.40 -16.58
N LYS A 89 -5.94 5.09 -17.54
CA LYS A 89 -6.66 6.11 -18.31
C LYS A 89 -7.77 6.75 -17.47
N GLU A 90 -8.55 5.93 -16.77
CA GLU A 90 -9.63 6.37 -15.90
C GLU A 90 -9.09 7.15 -14.71
N LEU A 91 -7.99 6.70 -14.12
CA LEU A 91 -7.34 7.44 -13.03
C LEU A 91 -6.69 8.75 -13.52
N ARG A 92 -6.21 8.83 -14.77
CA ARG A 92 -5.77 10.10 -15.37
C ARG A 92 -6.93 11.04 -15.62
N ALA A 93 -8.06 10.56 -16.16
CA ALA A 93 -9.26 11.37 -16.32
C ALA A 93 -9.77 11.88 -14.96
N LEU A 94 -9.71 11.06 -13.92
CA LEU A 94 -9.99 11.46 -12.55
C LEU A 94 -9.02 12.55 -12.07
N ALA A 95 -7.71 12.44 -12.37
CA ALA A 95 -6.71 13.45 -12.03
C ALA A 95 -6.96 14.79 -12.72
N GLU A 96 -7.39 14.78 -13.98
CA GLU A 96 -7.77 15.99 -14.71
C GLU A 96 -8.99 16.68 -14.09
N LEU A 97 -9.98 15.91 -13.63
CA LEU A 97 -11.21 16.44 -13.01
C LEU A 97 -10.98 16.99 -11.60
N LEU A 98 -10.24 16.25 -10.77
CA LEU A 98 -10.04 16.58 -9.36
C LEU A 98 -8.87 17.55 -9.14
N GLY A 99 -7.88 17.52 -10.04
CA GLY A 99 -6.63 18.23 -9.91
C GLY A 99 -5.86 17.87 -8.63
N PRO A 100 -4.78 18.63 -8.32
CA PRO A 100 -3.97 18.40 -7.12
C PRO A 100 -4.77 18.49 -5.81
N TYR A 101 -5.74 19.40 -5.71
CA TYR A 101 -6.53 19.59 -4.50
C TYR A 101 -7.43 18.38 -4.20
N GLY A 102 -8.19 17.91 -5.18
CA GLY A 102 -9.08 16.77 -4.99
C GLY A 102 -8.30 15.47 -4.80
N MET A 103 -7.18 15.30 -5.51
CA MET A 103 -6.29 14.14 -5.34
C MET A 103 -5.61 14.13 -3.98
N ARG A 104 -5.22 15.31 -3.45
CA ARG A 104 -4.72 15.43 -2.09
C ARG A 104 -5.79 15.04 -1.06
N TYR A 105 -7.01 15.55 -1.20
CA TYR A 105 -8.12 15.19 -0.30
C TYR A 105 -8.37 13.68 -0.30
N MET A 106 -8.40 13.04 -1.48
CA MET A 106 -8.54 11.59 -1.58
C MET A 106 -7.39 10.85 -0.89
N GLY A 107 -6.15 11.32 -1.07
CA GLY A 107 -4.97 10.81 -0.36
C GLY A 107 -5.10 10.93 1.17
N GLU A 108 -5.56 12.08 1.68
CA GLU A 108 -5.80 12.29 3.12
C GLU A 108 -6.85 11.32 3.67
N GLN A 109 -7.95 11.07 2.94
CA GLN A 109 -8.97 10.10 3.35
C GLN A 109 -8.44 8.65 3.35
N LEU A 110 -7.60 8.28 2.38
CA LEU A 110 -6.93 6.99 2.34
C LEU A 110 -6.00 6.82 3.55
N MET A 111 -5.14 7.81 3.80
CA MET A 111 -4.16 7.76 4.90
C MET A 111 -4.83 7.79 6.27
N TYR A 112 -5.96 8.50 6.41
CA TYR A 112 -6.78 8.46 7.61
C TYR A 112 -7.24 7.03 7.93
N ARG A 113 -7.75 6.28 6.94
CA ARG A 113 -8.14 4.87 7.12
C ARG A 113 -6.95 3.98 7.44
N VAL A 114 -5.81 4.18 6.77
CA VAL A 114 -4.57 3.45 7.10
C VAL A 114 -4.20 3.67 8.56
N ALA A 115 -4.23 4.91 9.04
CA ALA A 115 -3.92 5.25 10.43
C ALA A 115 -4.87 4.58 11.44
N LEU A 116 -6.16 4.45 11.12
CA LEU A 116 -7.11 3.68 11.95
C LEU A 116 -6.72 2.20 12.03
N TYR A 117 -6.40 1.56 10.90
CA TYR A 117 -5.95 0.17 10.90
C TYR A 117 -4.60 -0.01 11.62
N VAL A 118 -3.68 0.95 11.53
CA VAL A 118 -2.42 0.93 12.29
C VAL A 118 -2.71 0.95 13.80
N ASN A 119 -3.69 1.72 14.27
CA ASN A 119 -4.08 1.70 15.67
C ASN A 119 -4.67 0.34 16.09
N GLU A 120 -5.53 -0.26 15.27
CA GLU A 120 -6.04 -1.61 15.52
C GLU A 120 -4.89 -2.64 15.60
N LEU A 121 -3.91 -2.55 14.70
CA LEU A 121 -2.71 -3.39 14.74
C LEU A 121 -1.91 -3.20 16.04
N LYS A 122 -1.74 -1.95 16.48
CA LYS A 122 -1.08 -1.64 17.76
C LYS A 122 -1.80 -2.28 18.95
N GLN A 123 -3.14 -2.28 18.96
CA GLN A 123 -3.90 -2.94 20.03
C GLN A 123 -3.62 -4.45 20.08
N VAL A 124 -3.55 -5.12 18.93
CA VAL A 124 -3.21 -6.56 18.86
C VAL A 124 -1.76 -6.82 19.31
N VAL A 125 -0.84 -5.90 18.99
CA VAL A 125 0.55 -5.97 19.48
C VAL A 125 0.63 -5.81 21.00
N ILE A 126 -0.15 -4.90 21.58
CA ILE A 126 -0.20 -4.69 23.03
C ILE A 126 -0.66 -5.97 23.73
N SER A 127 -1.71 -6.63 23.23
CA SER A 127 -2.19 -7.91 23.79
C SER A 127 -1.14 -9.03 23.74
N ASN A 128 -0.24 -9.01 22.75
CA ASN A 128 0.77 -10.05 22.54
C ASN A 128 2.19 -9.63 22.99
N LYS A 129 2.33 -8.50 23.68
CA LYS A 129 3.62 -7.83 23.92
C LYS A 129 4.69 -8.74 24.52
N GLU A 130 4.37 -9.48 25.59
CA GLU A 130 5.32 -10.37 26.26
C GLU A 130 5.82 -11.50 25.35
N THR A 131 4.91 -12.14 24.63
CA THR A 131 5.23 -13.21 23.67
C THR A 131 6.08 -12.68 22.54
N LEU A 132 5.77 -11.49 22.00
CA LEU A 132 6.55 -10.85 20.93
C LEU A 132 7.95 -10.44 21.40
N MET A 133 8.10 -9.97 22.65
CA MET A 133 9.42 -9.69 23.22
C MET A 133 10.28 -10.95 23.33
N GLN A 134 9.67 -12.09 23.73
CA GLN A 134 10.37 -13.38 23.78
C GLN A 134 10.74 -13.91 22.39
N LEU A 135 9.85 -13.77 21.41
CA LEU A 135 10.13 -14.11 20.01
C LEU A 135 11.30 -13.29 19.44
N ARG A 136 11.35 -11.99 19.78
CA ARG A 136 12.43 -11.10 19.35
C ARG A 136 13.79 -11.49 19.93
N THR A 137 13.85 -11.99 21.16
CA THR A 137 15.12 -12.33 21.83
C THR A 137 15.55 -13.78 21.62
N SER A 138 14.62 -14.69 21.33
CA SER A 138 14.86 -16.13 21.17
C SER A 138 14.86 -16.58 19.71
N PHE A 139 15.14 -15.68 18.77
CA PHE A 139 15.09 -15.97 17.34
C PHE A 139 16.08 -17.05 16.88
N ASP A 140 17.15 -17.26 17.65
CA ASP A 140 18.19 -18.26 17.48
C ASP A 140 17.78 -19.67 17.92
N LYS A 141 16.62 -19.82 18.60
CA LYS A 141 16.13 -21.10 19.15
C LYS A 141 14.87 -21.57 18.41
N PRO A 142 14.99 -22.50 17.45
CA PRO A 142 13.87 -22.91 16.60
C PRO A 142 12.68 -23.48 17.36
N ASP A 143 12.92 -24.35 18.35
CA ASP A 143 11.87 -25.04 19.10
C ASP A 143 11.02 -24.07 19.92
N VAL A 144 11.69 -23.16 20.65
CA VAL A 144 11.05 -22.12 21.46
C VAL A 144 10.22 -21.19 20.59
N MET A 145 10.74 -20.80 19.42
CA MET A 145 10.04 -19.95 18.47
C MET A 145 8.74 -20.57 17.96
N VAL A 146 8.71 -21.87 17.68
CA VAL A 146 7.50 -22.57 17.23
C VAL A 146 6.45 -22.58 18.34
N GLU A 147 6.85 -22.84 19.58
CA GLU A 147 5.93 -22.82 20.73
C GLU A 147 5.37 -21.42 20.99
N LEU A 148 6.22 -20.39 20.95
CA LEU A 148 5.80 -19.00 21.13
C LEU A 148 4.90 -18.52 19.99
N ALA A 149 5.19 -18.89 18.74
CA ALA A 149 4.36 -18.54 17.60
C ALA A 149 2.94 -19.14 17.68
N LYS A 150 2.77 -20.29 18.35
CA LYS A 150 1.45 -20.88 18.64
C LYS A 150 0.67 -20.12 19.70
N LYS A 151 1.33 -19.38 20.61
CA LYS A 151 0.70 -18.58 21.66
C LYS A 151 0.18 -17.22 21.17
N LEU A 152 0.53 -16.81 19.95
CA LEU A 152 0.08 -15.54 19.39
C LEU A 152 -1.44 -15.51 19.16
N GLU A 153 -2.09 -14.49 19.69
CA GLU A 153 -3.52 -14.24 19.56
C GLU A 153 -3.83 -13.36 18.33
N ASN A 154 -4.92 -13.68 17.63
CA ASN A 154 -5.42 -12.93 16.47
C ASN A 154 -4.43 -12.70 15.29
N PRO A 155 -3.57 -13.65 14.89
CA PRO A 155 -2.61 -13.46 13.80
C PRO A 155 -3.28 -13.26 12.43
N GLU A 156 -4.43 -13.88 12.19
CA GLU A 156 -5.19 -13.69 10.94
C GLU A 156 -5.71 -12.25 10.79
N ASN A 157 -6.08 -11.61 11.90
CA ASN A 157 -6.50 -10.21 11.90
C ASN A 157 -5.33 -9.31 11.47
N VAL A 158 -4.14 -9.51 12.04
CA VAL A 158 -2.93 -8.76 11.66
C VAL A 158 -2.65 -8.89 10.16
N LEU A 159 -2.66 -10.13 9.65
CA LEU A 159 -2.43 -10.39 8.23
C LEU A 159 -3.51 -9.73 7.34
N GLN A 160 -4.79 -9.84 7.70
CA GLN A 160 -5.90 -9.22 6.95
C GLN A 160 -5.77 -7.69 6.93
N ARG A 161 -5.53 -7.07 8.09
CA ARG A 161 -5.35 -5.61 8.21
C ARG A 161 -4.16 -5.11 7.43
N LEU A 162 -3.04 -5.83 7.50
CA LEU A 162 -1.84 -5.48 6.74
C LEU A 162 -2.08 -5.58 5.23
N THR A 163 -2.86 -6.57 4.78
CA THR A 163 -3.26 -6.72 3.38
C THR A 163 -4.12 -5.55 2.93
N ILE A 164 -5.12 -5.14 3.73
CA ILE A 164 -5.97 -3.97 3.46
C ILE A 164 -5.14 -2.69 3.38
N ILE A 165 -4.23 -2.47 4.35
CA ILE A 165 -3.33 -1.31 4.33
C ILE A 165 -2.50 -1.31 3.03
N GLY A 166 -1.96 -2.47 2.64
CA GLY A 166 -1.21 -2.62 1.40
C GLY A 166 -2.01 -2.25 0.16
N VAL A 167 -3.28 -2.67 0.10
CA VAL A 167 -4.22 -2.31 -0.98
C VAL A 167 -4.45 -0.79 -1.02
N LEU A 168 -4.71 -0.16 0.12
CA LEU A 168 -4.93 1.29 0.20
C LEU A 168 -3.69 2.07 -0.27
N LEU A 169 -2.49 1.64 0.15
CA LEU A 169 -1.22 2.23 -0.28
C LEU A 169 -0.94 1.96 -1.76
N SER A 170 -1.36 0.81 -2.29
CA SER A 170 -1.22 0.49 -3.71
C SER A 170 -2.08 1.43 -4.55
N PHE A 171 -3.34 1.65 -4.17
CA PHE A 171 -4.21 2.63 -4.81
C PHE A 171 -3.67 4.07 -4.67
N ARG A 172 -3.16 4.44 -3.49
CA ARG A 172 -2.52 5.76 -3.26
C ARG A 172 -1.39 6.02 -4.25
N HIS A 173 -0.51 5.06 -4.45
CA HIS A 173 0.61 5.18 -5.38
C HIS A 173 0.13 5.28 -6.83
N MET A 174 -0.91 4.53 -7.24
CA MET A 174 -1.50 4.68 -8.57
C MET A 174 -2.01 6.12 -8.79
N LEU A 175 -2.73 6.67 -7.81
CA LEU A 175 -3.22 8.05 -7.84
C LEU A 175 -2.08 9.09 -7.91
N GLN A 176 -0.96 8.86 -7.20
CA GLN A 176 0.22 9.73 -7.29
C GLN A 176 0.82 9.73 -8.69
N ASN A 177 1.03 8.54 -9.26
CA ASN A 177 1.65 8.40 -10.57
C ASN A 177 0.83 9.10 -11.66
N VAL A 178 -0.50 8.91 -11.67
CA VAL A 178 -1.35 9.59 -12.67
C VAL A 178 -1.43 11.10 -12.44
N LEU A 179 -1.41 11.56 -11.18
CA LEU A 179 -1.36 12.98 -10.87
C LEU A 179 -0.06 13.60 -11.39
N HIS A 180 1.07 12.92 -11.22
CA HIS A 180 2.34 13.38 -11.74
C HIS A 180 2.32 13.53 -13.26
N ASP A 181 1.89 12.48 -13.97
CA ASP A 181 1.75 12.52 -15.44
C ASP A 181 0.88 13.70 -15.90
N THR A 182 -0.28 13.88 -15.25
CA THR A 182 -1.21 14.97 -15.55
C THR A 182 -0.58 16.34 -15.31
N MET A 183 0.19 16.49 -14.23
CA MET A 183 0.86 17.75 -13.92
C MET A 183 2.06 18.05 -14.83
N VAL A 184 2.75 17.03 -15.34
CA VAL A 184 3.80 17.19 -16.35
C VAL A 184 3.22 17.79 -17.64
N ASP A 185 2.04 17.33 -18.04
CA ASP A 185 1.36 17.83 -19.24
C ASP A 185 0.79 19.24 -19.06
N HIS A 186 0.18 19.53 -17.90
CA HIS A 186 -0.47 20.84 -17.67
C HIS A 186 0.46 21.95 -17.15
N ALA A 187 1.48 21.62 -16.36
CA ALA A 187 2.34 22.59 -15.69
C ALA A 187 3.84 22.19 -15.69
N PRO A 188 4.44 21.94 -16.87
CA PRO A 188 5.80 21.38 -16.99
C PRO A 188 6.88 22.25 -16.32
N PHE A 189 6.76 23.58 -16.40
CA PHE A 189 7.72 24.51 -15.79
C PHE A 189 7.71 24.45 -14.25
N LEU A 190 6.52 24.31 -13.66
CA LEU A 190 6.36 24.16 -12.22
C LEU A 190 6.93 22.81 -11.76
N ILE A 191 6.58 21.72 -12.46
CA ILE A 191 7.09 20.38 -12.16
C ILE A 191 8.61 20.31 -12.26
N SER A 192 9.21 20.90 -13.30
CA SER A 192 10.66 20.96 -13.43
C SER A 192 11.31 21.71 -12.27
N SER A 193 10.69 22.78 -11.78
CA SER A 193 11.20 23.58 -10.67
C SER A 193 11.08 22.84 -9.34
N ILE A 194 9.96 22.13 -9.13
CA ILE A 194 9.75 21.28 -7.95
C ILE A 194 10.77 20.14 -7.92
N LYS A 195 11.02 19.51 -9.07
CA LYS A 195 12.03 18.43 -9.19
C LYS A 195 13.43 18.93 -8.86
N ASP A 196 13.85 20.03 -9.48
CA ASP A 196 15.17 20.61 -9.20
C ASP A 196 15.31 20.99 -7.72
N PHE A 197 14.25 21.53 -7.13
CA PHE A 197 14.25 21.84 -5.71
C PHE A 197 14.32 20.59 -4.83
N SER A 198 13.55 19.54 -5.13
CA SER A 198 13.56 18.29 -4.34
C SER A 198 14.90 17.58 -4.38
N ASP A 199 15.57 17.59 -5.54
CA ASP A 199 16.83 16.86 -5.74
C ASP A 199 18.02 17.56 -5.04
N ASN A 200 17.93 18.88 -4.84
CA ASN A 200 19.04 19.70 -4.34
C ASN A 200 18.89 20.19 -2.89
N VAL A 201 17.78 19.87 -2.21
CA VAL A 201 17.56 20.31 -0.83
C VAL A 201 18.49 19.57 0.16
N PRO A 202 19.27 20.29 0.99
CA PRO A 202 20.09 19.68 2.02
C PRO A 202 19.23 18.91 3.03
N ALA A 203 19.71 17.75 3.48
CA ALA A 203 19.06 16.99 4.54
C ALA A 203 18.95 17.84 5.82
N GLY A 204 17.71 18.08 6.28
CA GLY A 204 17.40 18.94 7.43
C GLY A 204 15.91 18.96 7.75
N SER A 205 15.51 19.77 8.74
CA SER A 205 14.10 19.92 9.17
C SER A 205 13.16 20.30 8.03
N ASP A 206 13.68 21.05 7.06
CA ASP A 206 12.87 21.60 5.97
C ASP A 206 12.58 20.57 4.87
N SER A 207 13.29 19.43 4.88
CA SER A 207 13.12 18.32 3.93
C SER A 207 11.69 17.76 3.94
N ILE A 208 11.00 17.78 5.10
CA ILE A 208 9.61 17.30 5.20
C ILE A 208 8.66 18.17 4.36
N TYR A 209 8.82 19.49 4.40
CA TYR A 209 7.99 20.40 3.61
C TYR A 209 8.26 20.28 2.10
N VAL A 210 9.52 20.05 1.74
CA VAL A 210 9.91 19.78 0.35
C VAL A 210 9.29 18.47 -0.14
N THR A 211 9.33 17.43 0.68
CA THR A 211 8.71 16.14 0.40
C THR A 211 7.19 16.28 0.28
N GLU A 212 6.56 17.08 1.13
CA GLU A 212 5.11 17.37 1.04
C GLU A 212 4.74 18.12 -0.25
N MET A 213 5.55 19.11 -0.65
CA MET A 213 5.36 19.82 -1.91
C MET A 213 5.53 18.87 -3.10
N ALA A 214 6.60 18.06 -3.12
CA ALA A 214 6.86 17.09 -4.17
C ALA A 214 5.72 16.05 -4.25
N GLY A 215 5.28 15.50 -3.11
CA GLY A 215 4.17 14.55 -3.05
C GLY A 215 2.83 15.15 -3.49
N SER A 216 2.61 16.46 -3.28
CA SER A 216 1.42 17.18 -3.78
C SER A 216 1.44 17.40 -5.30
N ALA A 217 2.63 17.37 -5.91
CA ALA A 217 2.83 17.40 -7.36
C ALA A 217 2.90 15.99 -7.99
N GLY A 218 2.64 14.94 -7.20
CA GLY A 218 2.60 13.54 -7.64
C GLY A 218 3.96 12.83 -7.65
N PHE A 219 5.06 13.48 -7.23
CA PHE A 219 6.35 12.79 -7.15
C PHE A 219 6.30 11.65 -6.14
N GLU A 220 6.96 10.55 -6.48
CA GLU A 220 7.15 9.44 -5.57
C GLU A 220 8.10 9.85 -4.44
N CYS A 221 7.63 9.70 -3.20
CA CYS A 221 8.43 9.98 -2.00
C CYS A 221 8.82 8.67 -1.34
N SER A 222 10.02 8.60 -0.76
CA SER A 222 10.44 7.44 0.04
C SER A 222 9.44 7.16 1.16
N VAL A 223 9.04 8.22 1.88
CA VAL A 223 8.01 8.19 2.92
C VAL A 223 6.85 9.08 2.51
N ASP A 224 5.62 8.56 2.48
CA ASP A 224 4.42 9.37 2.20
C ASP A 224 4.17 10.38 3.33
N PRO A 225 4.25 11.71 3.08
CA PRO A 225 4.01 12.73 4.10
C PRO A 225 2.60 12.70 4.67
N LEU A 226 1.59 12.32 3.86
CA LEU A 226 0.21 12.22 4.31
C LEU A 226 0.04 11.05 5.28
N LEU A 227 0.77 9.95 5.07
CA LEU A 227 0.78 8.81 6.00
C LEU A 227 1.38 9.21 7.35
N VAL A 228 2.52 9.89 7.32
CA VAL A 228 3.20 10.38 8.53
C VAL A 228 2.30 11.34 9.31
N ALA A 229 1.66 12.29 8.62
CA ALA A 229 0.71 13.22 9.22
C ALA A 229 -0.51 12.48 9.82
N ALA A 230 -1.09 11.52 9.09
CA ALA A 230 -2.23 10.75 9.56
C ALA A 230 -1.90 9.91 10.81
N ILE A 231 -0.74 9.26 10.85
CA ILE A 231 -0.28 8.49 12.02
C ILE A 231 0.01 9.42 13.20
N ARG A 232 0.68 10.56 12.98
CA ARG A 232 1.01 11.53 14.04
C ARG A 232 -0.25 12.15 14.67
N ASN A 233 -1.31 12.33 13.88
CA ASN A 233 -2.58 12.87 14.35
C ASN A 233 -3.39 11.86 15.18
N GLN A 234 -3.04 10.57 15.17
CA GLN A 234 -3.64 9.60 16.07
C GLN A 234 -3.14 9.84 17.50
N LYS A 235 -4.05 10.04 18.44
CA LYS A 235 -3.70 10.14 19.85
C LYS A 235 -3.18 8.78 20.32
N PRO A 236 -1.98 8.69 20.93
CA PRO A 236 -1.52 7.43 21.50
C PRO A 236 -2.45 7.02 22.64
N GLU A 237 -3.13 5.90 22.47
CA GLU A 237 -3.92 5.29 23.55
C GLU A 237 -2.96 4.54 24.48
N GLY A 238 -2.61 5.18 25.61
CA GLY A 238 -1.81 4.58 26.68
C GLY A 238 -0.37 5.09 26.79
N GLY A 239 0.22 4.95 27.98
CA GLY A 239 1.60 5.33 28.30
C GLY A 239 2.67 4.31 27.85
N GLU A 240 2.30 3.44 26.92
CA GLU A 240 3.17 2.41 26.35
C GLU A 240 4.21 3.02 25.40
N ASP A 241 5.42 2.45 25.39
CA ASP A 241 6.50 2.92 24.52
C ASP A 241 6.18 2.60 23.04
N GLN A 242 5.76 3.64 22.31
CA GLN A 242 5.30 3.55 20.92
C GLN A 242 6.38 3.02 19.97
N TYR A 243 7.66 3.29 20.26
CA TYR A 243 8.78 2.75 19.49
C TYR A 243 8.88 1.24 19.66
N THR A 244 8.80 0.76 20.90
CA THR A 244 8.79 -0.68 21.20
C THR A 244 7.61 -1.38 20.53
N LEU A 245 6.40 -0.80 20.59
CA LEU A 245 5.23 -1.37 19.90
C LEU A 245 5.46 -1.49 18.38
N SER A 246 6.09 -0.49 17.77
CA SER A 246 6.38 -0.50 16.33
C SER A 246 7.43 -1.55 15.96
N CYS A 247 8.44 -1.77 16.80
CA CYS A 247 9.39 -2.88 16.62
C CYS A 247 8.69 -4.24 16.74
N LEU A 248 7.85 -4.41 17.76
CA LEU A 248 7.13 -5.67 17.99
C LEU A 248 6.10 -5.95 16.89
N LEU A 249 5.52 -4.92 16.26
CA LEU A 249 4.69 -5.08 15.08
C LEU A 249 5.46 -5.75 13.93
N MET A 250 6.69 -5.31 13.65
CA MET A 250 7.54 -5.92 12.62
C MET A 250 7.86 -7.38 12.94
N VAL A 251 8.19 -7.67 14.21
CA VAL A 251 8.42 -9.05 14.67
C VAL A 251 7.16 -9.91 14.49
N PHE A 252 5.99 -9.37 14.84
CA PHE A 252 4.71 -10.06 14.69
C PHE A 252 4.48 -10.43 13.23
N VAL A 253 4.55 -9.45 12.33
CA VAL A 253 4.35 -9.66 10.90
C VAL A 253 5.35 -10.69 10.34
N ALA A 254 6.63 -10.60 10.70
CA ALA A 254 7.66 -11.52 10.22
C ALA A 254 7.35 -12.99 10.57
N VAL A 255 6.90 -13.25 11.80
CA VAL A 255 6.62 -14.60 12.31
C VAL A 255 5.32 -15.19 11.75
N ILE A 256 4.34 -14.37 11.38
CA ILE A 256 3.03 -14.86 10.91
C ILE A 256 2.90 -14.99 9.39
N ILE A 257 3.82 -14.41 8.60
CA ILE A 257 3.82 -14.57 7.13
C ILE A 257 3.69 -16.03 6.67
N PRO A 258 4.41 -17.02 7.25
CA PRO A 258 4.26 -18.42 6.85
C PRO A 258 2.84 -18.96 6.97
N ARG A 259 2.00 -18.42 7.87
CA ARG A 259 0.59 -18.83 7.99
C ARG A 259 -0.22 -18.54 6.73
N ARG A 260 0.22 -17.62 5.87
CA ARG A 260 -0.43 -17.40 4.56
C ARG A 260 -0.34 -18.61 3.62
N ALA A 261 0.62 -19.51 3.83
CA ALA A 261 0.83 -20.68 2.98
C ALA A 261 -0.24 -21.76 3.16
N SER A 262 -0.91 -21.79 4.31
CA SER A 262 -2.04 -22.69 4.55
C SER A 262 -3.34 -22.20 3.91
N THR A 263 -3.42 -20.91 3.56
CA THR A 263 -4.62 -20.33 2.94
C THR A 263 -4.66 -20.65 1.44
N GLY A 264 -5.73 -21.32 1.00
CA GLY A 264 -5.91 -21.71 -0.41
C GLY A 264 -6.01 -20.55 -1.41
N ASN A 265 -6.48 -19.37 -0.97
CA ASN A 265 -6.59 -18.16 -1.79
C ASN A 265 -5.29 -17.33 -1.89
N SER A 266 -4.17 -17.81 -1.35
CA SER A 266 -2.86 -17.15 -1.49
C SER A 266 -2.10 -17.56 -2.75
N ALA A 267 -2.78 -18.15 -3.75
CA ALA A 267 -2.15 -18.53 -5.00
C ALA A 267 -1.67 -17.27 -5.76
N PHE A 268 -0.42 -17.29 -6.20
CA PHE A 268 0.12 -16.24 -7.07
C PHE A 268 -0.30 -16.48 -8.52
N GLU A 269 -0.81 -15.45 -9.16
CA GLU A 269 -1.27 -15.47 -10.55
C GLU A 269 -0.30 -14.65 -11.42
N PRO A 270 0.51 -15.29 -12.28
CA PRO A 270 1.52 -14.60 -13.08
C PRO A 270 0.95 -13.62 -14.11
N SER A 271 -0.24 -13.90 -14.64
CA SER A 271 -0.97 -13.00 -15.56
C SER A 271 -1.34 -11.67 -14.90
N LEU A 272 -1.43 -11.64 -13.57
CA LEU A 272 -1.74 -10.43 -12.79
C LEU A 272 -0.52 -9.93 -12.00
N GLN A 273 0.57 -10.70 -11.93
CA GLN A 273 1.73 -10.48 -11.06
C GLN A 273 1.35 -10.23 -9.58
N GLY A 274 0.34 -10.94 -9.10
CA GLY A 274 -0.20 -10.75 -7.75
C GLY A 274 -0.80 -12.02 -7.18
N HIS A 275 -1.07 -12.01 -5.87
CA HIS A 275 -1.79 -13.08 -5.19
C HIS A 275 -3.30 -12.82 -5.24
N ALA A 276 -4.11 -13.87 -5.43
CA ALA A 276 -5.57 -13.75 -5.53
C ALA A 276 -6.23 -13.04 -4.33
N ASN A 277 -5.62 -13.12 -3.14
CA ASN A 277 -6.07 -12.44 -1.93
C ASN A 277 -5.35 -11.11 -1.63
N ASN A 278 -4.66 -10.52 -2.61
CA ASN A 278 -3.87 -9.28 -2.47
C ASN A 278 -2.69 -9.35 -1.49
N THR A 279 -2.21 -10.55 -1.13
CA THR A 279 -1.06 -10.74 -0.23
C THR A 279 0.20 -10.00 -0.70
N HIS A 280 0.44 -9.87 -2.01
CA HIS A 280 1.56 -9.10 -2.57
C HIS A 280 1.55 -7.64 -2.12
N CYS A 281 0.37 -7.04 -1.88
CA CYS A 281 0.25 -5.67 -1.42
C CYS A 281 0.84 -5.46 -0.01
N MET A 282 0.99 -6.52 0.79
CA MET A 282 1.67 -6.43 2.10
C MET A 282 3.11 -5.96 1.96
N ALA A 283 3.77 -6.19 0.82
CA ALA A 283 5.11 -5.68 0.56
C ALA A 283 5.18 -4.15 0.69
N ARG A 284 4.24 -3.45 0.04
CA ARG A 284 4.12 -1.99 0.13
C ARG A 284 3.74 -1.56 1.54
N ALA A 285 2.85 -2.29 2.20
CA ALA A 285 2.45 -2.01 3.58
C ALA A 285 3.65 -2.06 4.54
N ILE A 286 4.44 -3.15 4.51
CA ILE A 286 5.58 -3.35 5.41
C ILE A 286 6.60 -2.23 5.22
N ASN A 287 6.97 -1.92 3.97
CA ASN A 287 7.97 -0.90 3.68
C ASN A 287 7.52 0.51 4.06
N GLN A 288 6.29 0.90 3.69
CA GLN A 288 5.78 2.25 3.97
C GLN A 288 5.45 2.45 5.45
N LEU A 289 4.88 1.44 6.12
CA LEU A 289 4.61 1.51 7.56
C LEU A 289 5.89 1.55 8.39
N ALA A 290 6.91 0.75 8.04
CA ALA A 290 8.20 0.81 8.74
C ALA A 290 8.79 2.22 8.64
N GLN A 291 8.87 2.76 7.43
CA GLN A 291 9.35 4.13 7.21
C GLN A 291 8.55 5.17 8.00
N ALA A 292 7.22 5.17 7.89
CA ALA A 292 6.37 6.15 8.54
C ALA A 292 6.39 6.04 10.08
N LEU A 293 6.33 4.82 10.63
CA LEU A 293 6.34 4.62 12.09
C LEU A 293 7.68 5.05 12.68
N PHE A 294 8.81 4.62 12.14
CA PHE A 294 10.11 4.96 12.73
C PHE A 294 10.51 6.43 12.52
N LEU A 295 10.06 7.06 11.43
CA LEU A 295 10.17 8.51 11.24
C LEU A 295 9.35 9.29 12.28
N VAL A 296 8.13 8.85 12.61
CA VAL A 296 7.31 9.49 13.66
C VAL A 296 7.98 9.43 15.04
N HIS A 297 8.79 8.41 15.30
CA HIS A 297 9.57 8.28 16.54
C HIS A 297 10.91 9.05 16.52
N SER A 298 11.18 9.84 15.47
CA SER A 298 12.41 10.61 15.27
C SER A 298 13.69 9.74 15.29
N ARG A 299 13.60 8.52 14.74
CA ARG A 299 14.72 7.57 14.63
C ARG A 299 14.91 7.09 13.20
N ASP A 300 15.25 8.02 12.32
CA ASP A 300 15.33 7.78 10.87
C ASP A 300 16.40 6.75 10.50
N ASN A 301 17.51 6.71 11.25
CA ASN A 301 18.59 5.75 11.04
C ASN A 301 18.23 4.30 11.42
N ASP A 302 17.13 4.08 12.15
CA ASP A 302 16.73 2.74 12.59
C ASP A 302 15.90 1.99 11.54
N VAL A 303 15.34 2.67 10.53
CA VAL A 303 14.46 2.03 9.53
C VAL A 303 15.17 0.88 8.84
N GLU A 304 16.41 1.10 8.41
CA GLU A 304 17.23 0.09 7.76
C GLU A 304 17.51 -1.09 8.68
N GLU A 305 17.93 -0.84 9.92
CA GLU A 305 18.18 -1.90 10.89
C GLU A 305 16.93 -2.73 11.20
N ARG A 306 15.77 -2.07 11.34
CA ARG A 306 14.50 -2.73 11.67
C ARG A 306 13.95 -3.52 10.49
N LEU A 307 14.12 -3.04 9.25
CA LEU A 307 13.76 -3.81 8.05
C LEU A 307 14.73 -5.00 7.83
N LYS A 308 16.03 -4.84 8.13
CA LYS A 308 16.99 -5.96 8.13
C LYS A 308 16.62 -7.03 9.15
N GLU A 309 16.28 -6.62 10.37
CA GLU A 309 15.79 -7.51 11.44
C GLU A 309 14.52 -8.25 11.00
N PHE A 310 13.55 -7.50 10.44
CA PHE A 310 12.33 -8.07 9.87
C PHE A 310 12.64 -9.13 8.81
N LEU A 311 13.52 -8.81 7.85
CA LEU A 311 13.85 -9.71 6.74
C LEU A 311 14.51 -11.01 7.23
N ALA A 312 15.42 -10.91 8.20
CA ALA A 312 16.07 -12.07 8.80
C ALA A 312 15.06 -12.98 9.51
N LEU A 313 14.14 -12.40 10.29
CA LEU A 313 13.08 -13.15 10.98
C LEU A 313 12.09 -13.79 10.00
N ALA A 314 11.65 -13.06 8.99
CA ALA A 314 10.70 -13.54 7.98
C ALA A 314 11.32 -14.68 7.15
N SER A 315 12.58 -14.53 6.74
CA SER A 315 13.34 -15.55 6.01
C SER A 315 13.52 -16.81 6.85
N SER A 316 13.92 -16.67 8.13
CA SER A 316 14.04 -17.79 9.07
C SER A 316 12.70 -18.52 9.26
N SER A 317 11.59 -17.79 9.32
CA SER A 317 10.26 -18.35 9.52
C SER A 317 9.77 -19.10 8.26
N LEU A 318 10.09 -18.60 7.07
CA LEU A 318 9.73 -19.23 5.79
C LEU A 318 10.62 -20.42 5.40
N LEU A 319 11.90 -20.42 5.79
CA LEU A 319 12.77 -21.57 5.60
C LEU A 319 12.31 -22.77 6.44
N ARG A 320 11.78 -22.53 7.64
CA ARG A 320 11.17 -23.58 8.49
C ARG A 320 9.95 -24.20 7.83
N LEU A 321 9.09 -23.40 7.22
CA LEU A 321 7.97 -23.90 6.42
C LEU A 321 8.45 -24.80 5.24
N GLY A 322 9.68 -24.61 4.77
CA GLY A 322 10.31 -25.46 3.76
C GLY A 322 10.56 -26.90 4.23
N GLN A 323 10.74 -27.09 5.55
CA GLN A 323 10.97 -28.39 6.19
C GLN A 323 9.68 -29.09 6.62
N GLU A 324 8.54 -28.39 6.54
CA GLU A 324 7.24 -28.91 6.93
C GLU A 324 6.70 -29.88 5.86
N ASN A 325 6.20 -31.03 6.31
CA ASN A 325 5.67 -32.09 5.43
C ASN A 325 4.14 -32.12 5.38
N GLU A 326 3.46 -31.30 6.19
CA GLU A 326 2.02 -31.25 6.25
C GLU A 326 1.46 -30.54 5.00
N LYS A 327 0.81 -31.34 4.13
CA LYS A 327 0.32 -30.88 2.81
C LYS A 327 -0.60 -29.66 2.89
N GLU A 328 -1.39 -29.54 3.95
CA GLU A 328 -2.31 -28.42 4.15
C GLU A 328 -1.58 -27.14 4.54
N ALA A 329 -0.52 -27.24 5.35
CA ALA A 329 0.31 -26.11 5.76
C ALA A 329 1.17 -25.55 4.62
N ILE A 330 1.59 -26.40 3.66
CA ILE A 330 2.47 -26.01 2.54
C ILE A 330 1.74 -25.77 1.22
N ARG A 331 0.40 -25.68 1.22
CA ARG A 331 -0.44 -25.64 0.01
C ARG A 331 -0.03 -24.57 -1.00
N THR A 332 0.24 -23.34 -0.54
CA THR A 332 0.65 -22.21 -1.39
C THR A 332 2.05 -21.70 -1.01
N ARG A 333 2.89 -22.57 -0.45
CA ARG A 333 4.24 -22.21 0.05
C ARG A 333 5.08 -21.43 -0.96
N GLU A 334 5.12 -21.91 -2.19
CA GLU A 334 5.89 -21.27 -3.27
C GLU A 334 5.40 -19.85 -3.55
N SER A 335 4.08 -19.63 -3.55
CA SER A 335 3.51 -18.29 -3.71
C SER A 335 3.89 -17.36 -2.56
N VAL A 336 3.98 -17.85 -1.32
CA VAL A 336 4.42 -17.05 -0.17
C VAL A 336 5.93 -16.75 -0.21
N TYR A 337 6.76 -17.61 -0.78
CA TYR A 337 8.18 -17.28 -1.01
C TYR A 337 8.37 -16.09 -1.94
N LEU A 338 7.49 -15.93 -2.94
CA LEU A 338 7.50 -14.76 -3.81
C LEU A 338 7.21 -13.46 -3.04
N LEU A 339 6.49 -13.52 -1.90
CA LEU A 339 6.23 -12.32 -1.10
C LEU A 339 7.52 -11.69 -0.56
N LEU A 340 8.50 -12.50 -0.12
CA LEU A 340 9.81 -11.97 0.32
C LEU A 340 10.52 -11.23 -0.81
N TYR A 341 10.50 -11.80 -2.01
CA TYR A 341 11.07 -11.17 -3.19
C TYR A 341 10.38 -9.81 -3.47
N ILE A 342 9.05 -9.77 -3.42
CA ILE A 342 8.27 -8.55 -3.66
C ILE A 342 8.55 -7.51 -2.55
N ILE A 343 8.67 -7.92 -1.28
CA ILE A 343 9.04 -7.03 -0.16
C ILE A 343 10.37 -6.33 -0.42
N VAL A 344 11.38 -7.07 -0.89
CA VAL A 344 12.71 -6.52 -1.17
C VAL A 344 12.71 -5.65 -2.42
N GLN A 345 12.01 -6.05 -3.49
CA GLN A 345 11.86 -5.23 -4.70
C GLN A 345 11.16 -3.89 -4.44
N GLU A 346 10.18 -3.87 -3.55
CA GLU A 346 9.43 -2.67 -3.18
C GLU A 346 10.18 -1.75 -2.19
N SER A 347 11.29 -2.23 -1.62
CA SER A 347 12.03 -1.51 -0.60
C SER A 347 13.15 -0.67 -1.22
N ASN A 348 13.27 0.60 -0.83
CA ASN A 348 14.42 1.42 -1.16
C ASN A 348 15.62 1.18 -0.23
N VAL A 349 15.46 0.29 0.76
CA VAL A 349 16.41 0.09 1.86
C VAL A 349 16.96 -1.35 1.89
N LEU A 350 16.15 -2.34 1.53
CA LEU A 350 16.58 -3.73 1.44
C LEU A 350 17.20 -4.01 0.07
N SER A 351 18.34 -4.71 0.06
CA SER A 351 19.02 -5.12 -1.17
C SER A 351 18.84 -6.61 -1.47
N MET A 352 19.00 -6.98 -2.74
CA MET A 352 19.00 -8.38 -3.16
C MET A 352 20.18 -9.17 -2.58
N ASP A 353 21.33 -8.53 -2.37
CA ASP A 353 22.49 -9.18 -1.71
C ASP A 353 22.16 -9.57 -0.27
N LEU A 354 21.43 -8.72 0.44
CA LEU A 354 20.97 -9.03 1.79
C LEU A 354 19.95 -10.17 1.77
N LEU A 355 19.02 -10.17 0.82
CA LEU A 355 18.07 -11.27 0.66
C LEU A 355 18.81 -12.60 0.43
N GLU A 356 19.79 -12.63 -0.48
CA GLU A 356 20.57 -13.86 -0.75
C GLU A 356 21.29 -14.39 0.50
N SER A 357 21.76 -13.49 1.38
CA SER A 357 22.44 -13.87 2.62
C SER A 357 21.53 -14.61 3.63
N CYS A 358 20.21 -14.38 3.57
CA CYS A 358 19.25 -14.94 4.53
C CYS A 358 18.21 -15.88 3.90
N PHE A 359 17.99 -15.80 2.59
CA PHE A 359 17.05 -16.61 1.83
C PHE A 359 17.58 -16.86 0.40
N PRO A 360 18.05 -18.08 0.08
CA PRO A 360 18.67 -18.35 -1.22
C PRO A 360 17.73 -18.11 -2.41
N TYR A 361 18.18 -17.35 -3.40
CA TYR A 361 17.40 -17.00 -4.60
C TYR A 361 16.96 -18.22 -5.41
N VAL A 362 17.67 -19.35 -5.28
CA VAL A 362 17.27 -20.63 -5.92
C VAL A 362 15.87 -21.06 -5.48
N LEU A 363 15.48 -20.81 -4.23
CA LEU A 363 14.12 -21.11 -3.74
C LEU A 363 13.08 -20.23 -4.43
N ILE A 364 13.38 -18.95 -4.62
CA ILE A 364 12.51 -17.97 -5.28
C ILE A 364 12.35 -18.33 -6.77
N ARG A 365 13.46 -18.66 -7.44
CA ARG A 365 13.46 -19.08 -8.85
C ARG A 365 12.61 -20.35 -9.05
N ASN A 366 12.78 -21.34 -8.19
CA ASN A 366 12.00 -22.57 -8.26
C ASN A 366 10.51 -22.30 -7.99
N ALA A 367 10.20 -21.43 -7.02
CA ALA A 367 8.84 -21.00 -6.75
C ALA A 367 8.19 -20.31 -7.96
N TYR A 368 8.90 -19.40 -8.64
CA TYR A 368 8.41 -18.78 -9.88
C TYR A 368 8.11 -19.83 -10.96
N SER A 369 9.03 -20.77 -11.19
CA SER A 369 8.82 -21.83 -12.18
C SER A 369 7.60 -22.70 -11.85
N ALA A 370 7.40 -23.03 -10.59
CA ALA A 370 6.30 -23.88 -10.18
C ALA A 370 4.93 -23.18 -10.32
N VAL A 371 4.86 -21.90 -9.99
CA VAL A 371 3.65 -21.09 -10.17
C VAL A 371 3.33 -20.85 -11.66
N MET A 372 4.34 -20.67 -12.51
CA MET A 372 4.14 -20.55 -13.96
C MET A 372 3.62 -21.87 -14.56
N ASN A 373 4.15 -23.01 -14.10
CA ASN A 373 3.72 -24.32 -14.59
C ASN A 373 2.31 -24.68 -14.11
N SER A 374 1.95 -24.33 -12.87
CA SER A 374 0.61 -24.61 -12.33
C SER A 374 -0.47 -23.81 -13.08
N THR A 375 -0.18 -22.56 -13.45
CA THR A 375 -1.11 -21.73 -14.21
C THR A 375 -1.25 -22.19 -15.67
N ALA A 376 -0.17 -22.66 -16.31
CA ALA A 376 -0.23 -23.28 -17.63
C ALA A 376 -1.07 -24.59 -17.63
N ALA A 377 -1.02 -25.39 -16.57
CA ALA A 377 -1.84 -26.58 -16.45
C ALA A 377 -3.34 -26.25 -16.32
N THR A 378 -3.68 -25.16 -15.63
CA THR A 378 -5.08 -24.71 -15.50
C THR A 378 -5.64 -24.05 -16.76
N SER A 379 -4.81 -23.41 -17.60
CA SER A 379 -5.27 -22.79 -18.85
C SER A 379 -5.57 -23.82 -19.96
N HIS A 380 -4.95 -25.00 -19.92
CA HIS A 380 -5.28 -26.11 -20.83
C HIS A 380 -6.59 -26.85 -20.48
N HIS A 381 -7.18 -26.57 -19.32
CA HIS A 381 -8.43 -27.17 -18.86
C HIS A 381 -9.63 -26.20 -18.83
N ARG A 382 -9.46 -24.96 -19.33
CA ARG A 382 -10.55 -23.98 -19.50
C ARG A 382 -11.02 -23.89 -20.94
#